data_AF-A0A0C2C505-F1
#
_entry.id   AF-A0A0C2C505-F1
#
_cell.length_a   1.000
_cell.length_b   1.000
_cell.length_c   1.000
_cell.angle_alpha   90.00
_cell.angle_beta   90.00
_cell.angle_gamma   90.00
#
_symmetry.space_group_name_H-M   'P 1'
#
loop_
_entity.id
_entity.type
_entity.pdbx_description
1 polymer ?
#
loop_
_entity_poly.entity_id
_entity_poly.type
_entity_poly.pdbx_seq_one_letter_code
_entity_poly.pdbx_strand_id
1 'polypeptide(L)'
;MRRSFAIRGFVVGFSGNKVYCLHIYAMQAIEVPFSNQLYQYIENKDYQKAYDLACLGVTSEDWQILAKDAIANLECEIAKKAFARYKDYRSLQLVHEIKVSLIVVVHAGGVSIHEGLFLQEMMAANEPEYIVRAHVLCYEGKFQEAAALYRANGDDNRAMQLFTDLRMFDEAQEVMASASGETQRMLMRKRADWARNSNQPKIAAEMLISSGDLDKAVQLITENDWMDL
;
A
#
# COMPACT_ATOMS: atom_id res chain seq x y z
N MET A 1 4.49 -9.58 31.95
CA MET A 1 5.31 -9.17 33.12
C MET A 1 5.35 -7.65 33.18
N ARG A 2 4.67 -7.02 34.16
CA ARG A 2 4.83 -5.57 34.41
C ARG A 2 6.16 -5.36 35.12
N ARG A 3 7.19 -4.87 34.42
CA ARG A 3 8.40 -4.33 35.09
C ARG A 3 8.02 -2.97 35.68
N SER A 4 7.53 -2.98 36.91
CA SER A 4 7.44 -1.78 37.72
C SER A 4 8.86 -1.31 38.04
N PHE A 5 9.34 -0.29 37.32
CA PHE A 5 10.56 0.40 37.68
C PHE A 5 10.31 1.17 38.97
N ALA A 6 10.91 0.73 40.07
CA ALA A 6 10.91 1.49 41.32
C ALA A 6 11.83 2.71 41.15
N ILE A 7 11.23 3.86 40.85
CA ILE A 7 11.95 5.14 40.83
C ILE A 7 12.34 5.46 42.28
N ARG A 8 13.64 5.61 42.55
CA ARG A 8 14.16 6.02 43.86
C ARG A 8 14.33 7.53 43.86
N GLY A 9 13.76 8.22 44.85
CA GLY A 9 13.85 9.68 45.01
C GLY A 9 12.53 10.41 44.74
N PHE A 10 12.61 11.75 44.64
CA PHE A 10 11.46 12.62 44.38
C PHE A 10 11.42 13.04 42.91
N VAL A 11 10.25 12.92 42.27
CA VAL A 11 10.05 13.44 40.91
C VAL A 11 9.98 14.96 40.98
N VAL A 12 10.90 15.63 40.30
CA VAL A 12 11.03 17.09 40.29
C VAL A 12 10.39 17.69 39.04
N GLY A 13 10.28 16.92 37.95
CA GLY A 13 9.63 17.36 36.72
C GLY A 13 9.60 16.29 35.62
N PHE A 14 8.92 16.61 34.54
CA PHE A 14 8.84 15.79 33.33
C PHE A 14 9.05 16.66 32.08
N SER A 15 9.69 16.11 31.06
CA SER A 15 9.78 16.73 29.73
C SER A 15 9.83 15.65 28.66
N GLY A 16 8.85 15.65 27.75
CA GLY A 16 8.70 14.61 26.72
C GLY A 16 8.61 13.20 27.34
N ASN A 17 9.53 12.33 26.97
CA ASN A 17 9.66 10.96 27.49
C ASN A 17 10.59 10.81 28.69
N LYS A 18 11.06 11.92 29.29
CA LYS A 18 12.00 11.90 30.42
C LYS A 18 11.35 12.40 31.70
N VAL A 19 11.49 11.60 32.75
CA VAL A 19 11.14 11.97 34.12
C VAL A 19 12.41 12.24 34.90
N TYR A 20 12.42 13.38 35.58
CA TYR A 20 13.58 13.92 36.27
C TYR A 20 13.41 13.68 37.77
N CYS A 21 14.27 12.85 38.35
CA CYS A 21 14.19 12.41 39.74
C CYS A 21 15.42 12.87 40.53
N LEU A 22 15.20 13.44 41.72
CA LEU A 22 16.26 13.83 42.65
C LEU A 22 16.42 12.75 43.72
N HIS A 23 17.63 12.19 43.83
CA HIS A 23 17.97 11.20 44.84
C HIS A 23 19.37 11.49 45.41
N ILE A 24 19.47 11.73 46.72
CA ILE A 24 20.73 11.99 47.45
C ILE A 24 21.62 13.01 46.72
N TYR A 25 21.05 14.20 46.44
CA TYR A 25 21.71 15.32 45.75
C TYR A 25 22.13 15.08 44.29
N ALA A 26 21.79 13.93 43.70
CA ALA A 26 22.02 13.64 42.29
C ALA A 26 20.72 13.69 41.48
N MET A 27 20.78 14.35 40.32
CA MET A 27 19.66 14.42 39.38
C MET A 27 19.76 13.27 38.38
N GLN A 28 18.75 12.41 38.31
CA GLN A 28 18.67 11.31 37.35
C GLN A 28 17.53 11.55 36.37
N ALA A 29 17.82 11.44 35.08
CA ALA A 29 16.80 11.40 34.03
C ALA A 29 16.49 9.93 33.70
N ILE A 30 15.22 9.55 33.83
CA ILE A 30 14.72 8.21 33.51
C ILE A 30 13.84 8.33 32.28
N GLU A 31 14.12 7.54 31.26
CA GLU A 31 13.28 7.44 30.06
C GLU A 31 12.09 6.52 30.34
N VAL A 32 10.89 7.03 30.08
CA VAL A 32 9.63 6.29 30.24
C VAL A 32 9.22 5.76 28.87
N PRO A 33 9.12 4.43 28.68
CA PRO A 33 8.68 3.87 27.42
C PRO A 33 7.15 4.02 27.27
N PHE A 34 6.72 4.75 26.24
CA PHE A 34 5.29 4.93 25.94
C PHE A 34 4.71 3.88 24.96
N SER A 35 5.53 3.01 24.38
CA SER A 35 5.11 2.04 23.34
C SER A 35 3.92 1.18 23.76
N ASN A 36 3.88 0.70 25.01
CA ASN A 36 2.74 -0.09 25.50
C ASN A 36 1.42 0.69 25.53
N GLN A 37 1.47 1.97 25.95
CA GLN A 37 0.27 2.82 25.98
C GLN A 37 -0.15 3.21 24.56
N LEU A 38 0.82 3.39 23.67
CA LEU A 38 0.56 3.65 22.27
C LEU A 38 -0.19 2.49 21.62
N TYR A 39 0.27 1.24 21.80
CA TYR A 39 -0.42 0.07 21.24
C TYR A 39 -1.84 -0.07 21.78
N GLN A 40 -2.08 0.24 23.05
CA GLN A 40 -3.44 0.24 23.61
C GLN A 40 -4.35 1.28 22.93
N TYR A 41 -3.87 2.48 22.62
CA TYR A 41 -4.66 3.47 21.89
C TYR A 41 -4.90 3.06 20.43
N ILE A 42 -3.93 2.43 19.79
CA ILE A 42 -4.05 1.91 18.43
C ILE A 42 -5.09 0.78 18.38
N GLU A 43 -5.02 -0.19 19.30
CA GLU A 43 -6.00 -1.29 19.42
C GLU A 43 -7.43 -0.77 19.65
N ASN A 44 -7.58 0.32 20.40
CA ASN A 44 -8.87 0.98 20.64
C ASN A 44 -9.31 1.91 19.50
N LYS A 45 -8.53 2.04 18.42
CA LYS A 45 -8.75 2.97 17.30
C LYS A 45 -8.81 4.45 17.68
N ASP A 46 -8.26 4.80 18.84
CA ASP A 46 -8.18 6.17 19.36
C ASP A 46 -6.92 6.86 18.80
N TYR A 47 -6.87 7.05 17.48
CA TYR A 47 -5.66 7.50 16.79
C TYR A 47 -5.21 8.92 17.16
N GLN A 48 -6.14 9.81 17.53
CA GLN A 48 -5.80 11.17 17.97
C GLN A 48 -4.97 11.13 19.27
N LYS A 49 -5.43 10.36 20.26
CA LYS A 49 -4.69 10.19 21.52
C LYS A 49 -3.37 9.45 21.31
N ALA A 50 -3.38 8.46 20.41
CA ALA A 50 -2.16 7.76 20.02
C ALA A 50 -1.12 8.73 19.41
N TYR A 51 -1.56 9.65 18.54
CA TYR A 51 -0.70 10.66 17.93
C TYR A 51 -0.15 11.67 18.96
N ASP A 52 -1.00 12.15 19.87
CA ASP A 52 -0.59 13.07 20.94
C ASP A 52 0.44 12.42 21.86
N LEU A 53 0.22 11.15 22.24
CA LEU A 53 1.18 10.37 23.02
C LEU A 53 2.50 10.15 22.25
N ALA A 54 2.42 9.82 20.95
CA ALA A 54 3.60 9.63 20.11
C ALA A 54 4.44 10.91 20.01
N CYS A 55 3.80 12.08 20.02
CA CYS A 55 4.46 13.38 20.03
C CYS A 55 5.26 13.67 21.32
N LEU A 56 4.95 13.02 22.45
CA LEU A 56 5.73 13.13 23.69
C LEU A 56 7.09 12.41 23.60
N GLY A 57 7.23 11.47 22.68
CA GLY A 57 8.49 10.78 22.40
C GLY A 57 8.33 9.28 22.42
N VAL A 58 8.16 8.70 21.24
CA VAL A 58 8.19 7.24 20.97
C VAL A 58 9.30 6.89 19.99
N THR A 59 9.55 5.60 19.82
CA THR A 59 10.57 5.11 18.89
C THR A 59 10.15 5.33 17.43
N SER A 60 11.10 5.23 16.49
CA SER A 60 10.78 5.27 15.05
C SER A 60 9.89 4.11 14.62
N GLU A 61 10.05 2.94 15.25
CA GLU A 61 9.23 1.75 14.99
C GLU A 61 7.79 1.98 15.42
N ASP A 62 7.58 2.61 16.58
CA ASP A 62 6.25 2.99 17.07
C ASP A 62 5.53 3.97 16.13
N TRP A 63 6.26 4.94 15.55
CA TRP A 63 5.72 5.84 14.52
C TRP A 63 5.31 5.09 13.25
N GLN A 64 6.10 4.11 12.84
CA GLN A 64 5.78 3.28 11.67
C GLN A 64 4.51 2.45 11.91
N ILE A 65 4.36 1.86 13.10
CA ILE A 65 3.18 1.08 13.47
C ILE A 65 1.93 1.99 13.50
N LEU A 66 2.01 3.14 14.15
CA LEU A 66 0.91 4.12 14.18
C LEU A 66 0.49 4.55 12.76
N ALA A 67 1.47 4.84 11.90
CA ALA A 67 1.19 5.31 10.54
C ALA A 67 0.53 4.22 9.67
N LYS A 68 1.03 2.99 9.74
CA LYS A 68 0.49 1.82 9.01
C LYS A 68 -0.91 1.44 9.49
N ASP A 69 -1.14 1.43 10.80
CA ASP A 69 -2.46 1.10 11.34
C ASP A 69 -3.50 2.19 11.03
N ALA A 70 -3.09 3.47 11.13
CA ALA A 70 -3.95 4.59 10.78
C ALA A 70 -4.36 4.57 9.30
N ILE A 71 -3.43 4.31 8.37
CA ILE A 71 -3.78 4.24 6.93
C ILE A 71 -4.65 3.03 6.61
N ALA A 72 -4.43 1.88 7.27
CA ALA A 72 -5.25 0.69 7.11
C ALA A 72 -6.70 0.90 7.58
N ASN A 73 -6.91 1.77 8.58
CA ASN A 73 -8.22 2.17 9.07
C ASN A 73 -8.74 3.47 8.43
N LEU A 74 -8.13 3.93 7.32
CA LEU A 74 -8.53 5.10 6.53
C LEU A 74 -8.46 6.45 7.28
N GLU A 75 -7.71 6.51 8.37
CA GLU A 75 -7.44 7.75 9.12
C GLU A 75 -6.30 8.56 8.47
N CYS A 76 -6.58 9.10 7.27
CA CYS A 76 -5.59 9.72 6.40
C CYS A 76 -4.89 10.94 7.02
N GLU A 77 -5.57 11.73 7.85
CA GLU A 77 -4.97 12.92 8.48
C GLU A 77 -3.88 12.53 9.48
N ILE A 78 -4.13 11.50 10.29
CA ILE A 78 -3.19 11.04 11.30
C ILE A 78 -2.07 10.26 10.62
N ALA A 79 -2.40 9.40 9.65
CA ALA A 79 -1.41 8.71 8.82
C ALA A 79 -0.45 9.70 8.15
N LYS A 80 -0.95 10.77 7.52
CA LYS A 80 -0.13 11.82 6.89
C LYS A 80 0.84 12.44 7.90
N LYS A 81 0.34 12.84 9.07
CA LYS A 81 1.16 13.46 10.11
C LYS A 81 2.21 12.47 10.64
N ALA A 82 1.86 11.20 10.81
CA ALA A 82 2.76 10.15 11.29
C ALA A 82 3.85 9.82 10.25
N PHE A 83 3.48 9.63 8.97
CA PHE A 83 4.44 9.39 7.90
C PHE A 83 5.38 10.58 7.66
N ALA A 84 4.90 11.82 7.84
CA ALA A 84 5.75 13.01 7.78
C ALA A 84 6.81 13.04 8.90
N ARG A 85 6.44 12.59 10.10
CA ARG A 85 7.39 12.47 11.24
C ARG A 85 8.37 11.31 11.04
N TYR A 86 7.90 10.19 10.51
CA TYR A 86 8.71 9.02 10.19
C TYR A 86 9.58 9.20 8.94
N LYS A 87 9.29 10.21 8.10
CA LYS A 87 9.97 10.55 6.83
C LYS A 87 9.84 9.47 5.75
N ASP A 88 8.72 8.76 5.73
CA ASP A 88 8.41 7.85 4.63
C ASP A 88 7.67 8.61 3.52
N TYR A 89 8.45 9.11 2.56
CA TYR A 89 7.93 9.88 1.43
C TYR A 89 7.08 9.03 0.48
N ARG A 90 7.32 7.71 0.41
CA ARG A 90 6.57 6.80 -0.46
C ARG A 90 5.16 6.60 0.09
N SER A 91 5.05 6.38 1.40
CA SER A 91 3.76 6.30 2.09
C SER A 91 3.05 7.65 2.16
N LEU A 92 3.77 8.78 2.18
CA LEU A 92 3.16 10.10 2.03
C LEU A 92 2.56 10.31 0.63
N GLN A 93 3.24 9.84 -0.42
CA GLN A 93 2.70 9.86 -1.77
C GLN A 93 1.44 8.99 -1.86
N LEU A 94 1.46 7.79 -1.25
CA LEU A 94 0.26 6.96 -1.12
C LEU A 94 -0.89 7.69 -0.40
N VAL A 95 -0.63 8.31 0.75
CA VAL A 95 -1.68 9.06 1.46
C VAL A 95 -2.16 10.24 0.62
N HIS A 96 -1.29 10.86 -0.17
CA HIS A 96 -1.69 11.88 -1.13
C HIS A 96 -2.59 11.29 -2.22
N GLU A 97 -2.23 10.15 -2.80
CA GLU A 97 -3.01 9.42 -3.83
C GLU A 97 -4.36 8.90 -3.30
N ILE A 98 -4.42 8.41 -2.06
CA ILE A 98 -5.67 7.98 -1.39
C ILE A 98 -6.52 9.19 -1.01
N LYS A 99 -5.92 10.27 -0.50
CA LYS A 99 -6.63 11.54 -0.28
C LYS A 99 -7.10 12.14 -1.62
N VAL A 100 -6.41 11.80 -2.71
CA VAL A 100 -6.77 12.03 -4.11
C VAL A 100 -7.87 11.06 -4.62
N SER A 101 -8.47 10.27 -3.73
CA SER A 101 -9.67 9.45 -4.01
C SER A 101 -10.93 9.90 -3.22
N LEU A 102 -10.89 11.05 -2.53
CA LEU A 102 -11.99 11.55 -1.68
C LEU A 102 -12.23 13.07 -1.91
N ILE A 103 -13.49 13.52 -2.15
CA ILE A 103 -14.05 14.90 -2.39
C ILE A 103 -14.71 15.24 -3.79
N VAL A 104 -15.90 14.72 -4.16
CA VAL A 104 -16.78 15.45 -5.11
C VAL A 104 -17.95 16.04 -4.33
N VAL A 105 -18.08 17.36 -4.44
CA VAL A 105 -19.28 18.13 -4.12
C VAL A 105 -19.70 18.86 -5.40
N VAL A 106 -20.90 18.55 -5.91
CA VAL A 106 -21.50 19.25 -7.06
C VAL A 106 -22.04 20.61 -6.61
N HIS A 107 -21.64 21.70 -7.27
CA HIS A 107 -22.33 23.00 -7.21
C HIS A 107 -22.93 23.32 -8.59
N ALA A 108 -24.15 23.84 -8.60
CA ALA A 108 -25.06 23.97 -9.75
C ALA A 108 -24.64 24.99 -10.84
N GLY A 109 -23.36 25.32 -11.02
CA GLY A 109 -22.93 26.53 -11.75
C GLY A 109 -21.72 26.44 -12.71
N GLY A 110 -21.08 25.29 -12.91
CA GLY A 110 -20.01 25.13 -13.92
C GLY A 110 -18.74 24.42 -13.41
N VAL A 111 -17.85 24.07 -14.35
CA VAL A 111 -16.60 23.30 -14.14
C VAL A 111 -15.40 24.26 -14.22
N SER A 112 -14.50 24.21 -13.25
CA SER A 112 -13.20 24.92 -13.29
C SER A 112 -12.06 23.90 -13.16
N ILE A 113 -10.99 24.10 -13.94
CA ILE A 113 -9.82 23.21 -14.02
C ILE A 113 -8.70 23.85 -13.17
N HIS A 114 -8.24 23.16 -12.13
CA HIS A 114 -7.01 23.50 -11.40
C HIS A 114 -6.08 22.29 -11.37
N GLU A 115 -4.79 22.55 -11.47
CA GLU A 115 -3.69 21.60 -11.61
C GLU A 115 -3.69 20.48 -10.53
N GLY A 116 -3.51 19.22 -10.97
CA GLY A 116 -3.27 18.04 -10.13
C GLY A 116 -4.51 17.16 -9.89
N LEU A 117 -5.11 16.64 -10.97
CA LEU A 117 -6.53 16.31 -11.03
C LEU A 117 -6.80 14.84 -11.42
N PHE A 118 -6.50 13.87 -10.54
CA PHE A 118 -7.02 12.50 -10.67
C PHE A 118 -8.37 12.33 -9.92
N LEU A 119 -8.52 13.18 -8.91
CA LEU A 119 -9.67 13.34 -8.04
C LEU A 119 -10.99 13.49 -8.82
N GLN A 120 -11.07 14.37 -9.80
CA GLN A 120 -12.37 14.81 -10.35
C GLN A 120 -13.11 13.70 -11.14
N GLU A 121 -12.41 12.66 -11.60
CA GLU A 121 -13.01 11.51 -12.32
C GLU A 121 -13.42 10.37 -11.39
N MET A 122 -12.63 10.06 -10.35
CA MET A 122 -12.90 8.90 -9.47
C MET A 122 -14.05 9.13 -8.49
N MET A 123 -14.31 10.39 -8.16
CA MET A 123 -15.34 10.79 -7.21
C MET A 123 -16.75 10.86 -7.80
N ALA A 124 -16.87 10.65 -9.12
CA ALA A 124 -18.14 10.36 -9.78
C ALA A 124 -18.55 8.87 -9.65
N ALA A 125 -17.67 7.98 -9.19
CA ALA A 125 -17.85 6.53 -9.31
C ALA A 125 -18.26 5.78 -8.02
N ASN A 126 -18.32 6.45 -6.84
CA ASN A 126 -18.64 5.80 -5.56
C ASN A 126 -17.87 4.47 -5.35
N GLU A 127 -16.56 4.52 -5.59
CA GLU A 127 -15.73 3.32 -5.58
C GLU A 127 -15.74 2.64 -4.20
N PRO A 128 -15.94 1.31 -4.14
CA PRO A 128 -16.08 0.59 -2.89
C PRO A 128 -14.79 0.58 -2.06
N GLU A 129 -14.96 0.64 -0.72
CA GLU A 129 -13.88 0.71 0.29
C GLU A 129 -12.76 -0.33 0.08
N TYR A 130 -13.12 -1.51 -0.42
CA TYR A 130 -12.16 -2.59 -0.67
C TYR A 130 -11.09 -2.20 -1.71
N ILE A 131 -11.38 -1.34 -2.68
CA ILE A 131 -10.40 -0.88 -3.68
C ILE A 131 -9.31 -0.05 -2.99
N VAL A 132 -9.72 0.89 -2.13
CA VAL A 132 -8.79 1.73 -1.38
C VAL A 132 -7.91 0.87 -0.48
N ARG A 133 -8.50 -0.12 0.20
CA ARG A 133 -7.75 -1.08 1.02
C ARG A 133 -6.79 -1.93 0.19
N ALA A 134 -7.17 -2.36 -1.00
CA ALA A 134 -6.29 -3.09 -1.91
C ALA A 134 -5.09 -2.23 -2.34
N HIS A 135 -5.30 -0.94 -2.66
CA HIS A 135 -4.21 -0.03 -2.99
C HIS A 135 -3.22 0.11 -1.83
N VAL A 136 -3.70 0.28 -0.60
CA VAL A 136 -2.83 0.30 0.60
C VAL A 136 -1.98 -0.99 0.67
N LEU A 137 -2.62 -2.16 0.50
CA LEU A 137 -1.92 -3.45 0.53
C LEU A 137 -0.87 -3.60 -0.59
N CYS A 138 -1.16 -3.12 -1.80
CA CYS A 138 -0.19 -3.09 -2.90
C CYS A 138 1.05 -2.26 -2.55
N TYR A 139 0.83 -1.11 -1.90
CA TYR A 139 1.94 -0.25 -1.47
C TYR A 139 2.76 -0.85 -0.31
N GLU A 140 2.15 -1.65 0.55
CA GLU A 140 2.87 -2.45 1.54
C GLU A 140 3.66 -3.61 0.92
N GLY A 141 3.46 -3.91 -0.37
CA GLY A 141 4.04 -5.05 -1.07
C GLY A 141 3.27 -6.36 -0.85
N LYS A 142 2.09 -6.31 -0.22
CA LYS A 142 1.24 -7.48 0.06
C LYS A 142 0.30 -7.75 -1.11
N PHE A 143 0.88 -8.00 -2.27
CA PHE A 143 0.13 -8.16 -3.52
C PHE A 143 -0.85 -9.34 -3.51
N GLN A 144 -0.50 -10.43 -2.81
CA GLN A 144 -1.36 -11.60 -2.65
C GLN A 144 -2.63 -11.27 -1.84
N GLU A 145 -2.48 -10.51 -0.74
CA GLU A 145 -3.62 -10.07 0.06
C GLU A 145 -4.50 -9.08 -0.70
N ALA A 146 -3.89 -8.15 -1.46
CA ALA A 146 -4.62 -7.22 -2.32
C ALA A 146 -5.43 -7.96 -3.40
N ALA A 147 -4.81 -8.94 -4.08
CA ALA A 147 -5.50 -9.76 -5.07
C ALA A 147 -6.62 -10.60 -4.45
N ALA A 148 -6.38 -11.23 -3.30
CA ALA A 148 -7.42 -11.97 -2.58
C ALA A 148 -8.61 -11.07 -2.22
N LEU A 149 -8.35 -9.82 -1.85
CA LEU A 149 -9.37 -8.84 -1.52
C LEU A 149 -10.19 -8.41 -2.74
N TYR A 150 -9.57 -8.27 -3.92
CA TYR A 150 -10.30 -8.09 -5.18
C TYR A 150 -11.17 -9.31 -5.53
N ARG A 151 -10.61 -10.52 -5.47
CA ARG A 151 -11.34 -11.77 -5.77
C ARG A 151 -12.52 -12.01 -4.83
N ALA A 152 -12.35 -11.73 -3.54
CA ALA A 152 -13.42 -11.85 -2.54
C ALA A 152 -14.61 -10.94 -2.83
N ASN A 153 -14.40 -9.84 -3.58
CA ASN A 153 -15.44 -8.91 -4.00
C ASN A 153 -15.92 -9.15 -5.45
N GLY A 154 -15.48 -10.24 -6.11
CA GLY A 154 -15.88 -10.59 -7.48
C GLY A 154 -15.10 -9.85 -8.59
N ASP A 155 -14.02 -9.15 -8.22
CA ASP A 155 -13.25 -8.28 -9.10
C ASP A 155 -11.98 -8.96 -9.65
N ASP A 156 -12.14 -10.16 -10.22
CA ASP A 156 -11.01 -10.96 -10.73
C ASP A 156 -10.19 -10.23 -11.80
N ASN A 157 -10.83 -9.35 -12.58
CA ASN A 157 -10.15 -8.53 -13.59
C ASN A 157 -9.11 -7.59 -12.99
N ARG A 158 -9.42 -6.94 -11.84
CA ARG A 158 -8.48 -6.04 -11.16
C ARG A 158 -7.36 -6.83 -10.48
N ALA A 159 -7.68 -7.98 -9.88
CA ALA A 159 -6.67 -8.89 -9.33
C ALA A 159 -5.68 -9.35 -10.42
N MET A 160 -6.17 -9.70 -11.61
CA MET A 160 -5.33 -10.06 -12.75
C MET A 160 -4.50 -8.88 -13.23
N GLN A 161 -5.10 -7.70 -13.41
CA GLN A 161 -4.37 -6.50 -13.83
C GLN A 161 -3.22 -6.19 -12.87
N LEU A 162 -3.47 -6.26 -11.56
CA LEU A 162 -2.46 -6.09 -10.52
C LEU A 162 -1.25 -7.03 -10.75
N PHE A 163 -1.49 -8.33 -10.90
CA PHE A 163 -0.39 -9.28 -11.12
C PHE A 163 0.30 -9.10 -12.48
N THR A 164 -0.46 -8.74 -13.51
CA THR A 164 0.08 -8.49 -14.85
C THR A 164 1.02 -7.28 -14.85
N ASP A 165 0.63 -6.20 -14.17
CA ASP A 165 1.42 -4.98 -14.06
C ASP A 165 2.71 -5.21 -13.25
N LEU A 166 2.64 -6.09 -12.25
CA LEU A 166 3.79 -6.56 -11.46
C LEU A 166 4.63 -7.64 -12.17
N ARG A 167 4.20 -8.11 -13.35
CA ARG A 167 4.83 -9.20 -14.12
C ARG A 167 4.80 -10.56 -13.42
N MET A 168 3.89 -10.74 -12.49
CA MET A 168 3.56 -11.99 -11.80
C MET A 168 2.60 -12.81 -12.69
N PHE A 169 3.09 -13.25 -13.85
CA PHE A 169 2.24 -13.86 -14.89
C PHE A 169 1.70 -15.23 -14.50
N ASP A 170 2.41 -15.98 -13.66
CA ASP A 170 1.97 -17.30 -13.22
C ASP A 170 0.79 -17.16 -12.24
N GLU A 171 0.87 -16.20 -11.31
CA GLU A 171 -0.22 -15.85 -10.40
C GLU A 171 -1.42 -15.24 -11.15
N ALA A 172 -1.17 -14.39 -12.16
CA ALA A 172 -2.22 -13.85 -13.02
C ALA A 172 -2.98 -14.96 -13.76
N GLN A 173 -2.28 -16.01 -14.21
CA GLN A 173 -2.88 -17.14 -14.90
C GLN A 173 -3.73 -18.00 -13.95
N GLU A 174 -3.30 -18.17 -12.70
CA GLU A 174 -4.07 -18.88 -11.67
C GLU A 174 -5.40 -18.16 -11.35
N VAL A 175 -5.37 -16.83 -11.23
CA VAL A 175 -6.59 -16.02 -11.05
C VAL A 175 -7.54 -16.18 -12.24
N MET A 176 -7.00 -16.43 -13.44
CA MET A 176 -7.74 -16.56 -14.69
C MET A 176 -8.17 -17.97 -15.07
N ALA A 177 -7.90 -18.99 -14.27
CA ALA A 177 -8.35 -20.36 -14.57
C ALA A 177 -9.89 -20.45 -14.75
N SER A 178 -10.64 -19.51 -14.15
CA SER A 178 -12.10 -19.37 -14.29
C SER A 178 -12.56 -18.22 -15.20
N ALA A 179 -11.64 -17.46 -15.80
CA ALA A 179 -11.97 -16.27 -16.60
C ALA A 179 -12.36 -16.60 -18.05
N SER A 180 -12.95 -15.63 -18.76
CA SER A 180 -13.32 -15.79 -20.17
C SER A 180 -12.09 -15.98 -21.07
N GLY A 181 -12.25 -16.70 -22.18
CA GLY A 181 -11.15 -16.98 -23.10
C GLY A 181 -10.52 -15.74 -23.73
N GLU A 182 -11.24 -14.61 -23.81
CA GLU A 182 -10.70 -13.34 -24.33
C GLU A 182 -9.73 -12.69 -23.34
N THR A 183 -10.07 -12.69 -22.04
CA THR A 183 -9.19 -12.18 -20.99
C THR A 183 -7.90 -13.01 -20.92
N GLN A 184 -8.03 -14.34 -21.05
CA GLN A 184 -6.90 -15.27 -21.15
C GLN A 184 -5.96 -14.93 -22.31
N ARG A 185 -6.50 -14.68 -23.51
CA ARG A 185 -5.68 -14.28 -24.67
C ARG A 185 -4.99 -12.94 -24.46
N MET A 186 -5.66 -11.97 -23.85
CA MET A 186 -5.07 -10.65 -23.58
C MET A 186 -3.86 -10.75 -22.64
N LEU A 187 -3.91 -11.62 -21.61
CA LEU A 187 -2.77 -11.88 -20.74
C LEU A 187 -1.60 -12.52 -21.52
N MET A 188 -1.89 -13.54 -22.34
CA MET A 188 -0.86 -14.21 -23.13
C MET A 188 -0.15 -13.27 -24.10
N ARG A 189 -0.88 -12.31 -24.70
CA ARG A 189 -0.29 -11.22 -25.50
C ARG A 189 0.67 -10.36 -24.68
N LYS A 190 0.22 -9.86 -23.51
CA LYS A 190 1.07 -9.05 -22.63
C LYS A 190 2.31 -9.79 -22.15
N ARG A 191 2.18 -11.09 -21.85
CA ARG A 191 3.31 -11.97 -21.49
C ARG A 191 4.28 -12.15 -22.65
N ALA A 192 3.77 -12.32 -23.88
CA ALA A 192 4.59 -12.43 -25.07
C ALA A 192 5.36 -11.14 -25.39
N ASP A 193 4.70 -9.98 -25.30
CA ASP A 193 5.34 -8.67 -25.50
C ASP A 193 6.47 -8.44 -24.49
N TRP A 194 6.25 -8.84 -23.23
CA TRP A 194 7.29 -8.79 -22.21
C TRP A 194 8.46 -9.74 -22.50
N ALA A 195 8.17 -11.00 -22.89
CA ALA A 195 9.20 -11.99 -23.21
C ALA A 195 10.06 -11.56 -24.41
N ARG A 196 9.44 -10.91 -25.41
CA ARG A 196 10.14 -10.31 -26.56
C ARG A 196 11.10 -9.21 -26.09
N ASN A 197 10.62 -8.29 -25.26
CA ASN A 197 11.44 -7.19 -24.73
C ASN A 197 12.54 -7.66 -23.76
N SER A 198 12.34 -8.79 -23.09
CA SER A 198 13.31 -9.40 -22.16
C SER A 198 14.31 -10.33 -22.83
N ASN A 199 14.41 -10.26 -24.17
CA ASN A 199 15.31 -11.06 -24.99
C ASN A 199 15.12 -12.58 -24.82
N GLN A 200 13.87 -13.01 -24.61
CA GLN A 200 13.45 -14.42 -24.60
C GLN A 200 12.44 -14.68 -25.75
N PRO A 201 12.86 -14.58 -27.02
CA PRO A 201 11.89 -14.58 -28.12
C PRO A 201 11.21 -15.94 -28.34
N LYS A 202 11.80 -17.06 -27.87
CA LYS A 202 11.19 -18.40 -27.96
C LYS A 202 9.92 -18.49 -27.13
N ILE A 203 10.00 -18.03 -25.87
CA ILE A 203 8.85 -17.97 -24.97
C ILE A 203 7.82 -17.00 -25.54
N ALA A 204 8.23 -15.89 -26.14
CA ALA A 204 7.29 -14.98 -26.81
C ALA A 204 6.55 -15.65 -27.97
N ALA A 205 7.23 -16.46 -28.79
CA ALA A 205 6.60 -17.21 -29.88
C ALA A 205 5.58 -18.23 -29.36
N GLU A 206 5.95 -19.05 -28.37
CA GLU A 206 5.04 -20.02 -27.73
C GLU A 206 3.80 -19.35 -27.13
N MET A 207 3.98 -18.19 -26.48
CA MET A 207 2.87 -17.44 -25.88
C MET A 207 1.96 -16.80 -26.94
N LEU A 208 2.49 -16.35 -28.09
CA LEU A 208 1.70 -15.85 -29.22
C LEU A 208 0.92 -16.98 -29.93
N ILE A 209 1.52 -18.18 -30.04
CA ILE A 209 0.82 -19.36 -30.52
C ILE A 209 -0.34 -19.70 -29.58
N SER A 210 -0.07 -19.71 -28.27
CA SER A 210 -1.07 -19.98 -27.23
C SER A 210 -2.17 -18.91 -27.16
N SER A 211 -1.88 -17.65 -27.49
CA SER A 211 -2.89 -16.58 -27.57
C SER A 211 -3.74 -16.62 -28.85
N GLY A 212 -3.32 -17.42 -29.84
CA GLY A 212 -3.96 -17.49 -31.17
C GLY A 212 -3.51 -16.39 -32.14
N ASP A 213 -2.49 -15.61 -31.81
CA ASP A 213 -1.94 -14.55 -32.68
C ASP A 213 -0.85 -15.11 -33.62
N LEU A 214 -1.28 -15.98 -34.51
CA LEU A 214 -0.38 -16.73 -35.39
C LEU A 214 0.43 -15.82 -36.32
N ASP A 215 -0.14 -14.71 -36.81
CA ASP A 215 0.55 -13.80 -37.71
C ASP A 215 1.83 -13.23 -37.08
N LYS A 216 1.74 -12.82 -35.81
CA LYS A 216 2.88 -12.28 -35.06
C LYS A 216 3.86 -13.39 -34.65
N ALA A 217 3.35 -14.58 -34.32
CA ALA A 217 4.18 -15.74 -34.01
C ALA A 217 5.04 -16.15 -35.21
N VAL A 218 4.44 -16.26 -36.40
CA VAL A 218 5.12 -16.63 -37.65
C VAL A 218 6.20 -15.60 -38.00
N GLN A 219 5.89 -14.30 -37.92
CA GLN A 219 6.90 -13.26 -38.13
C GLN A 219 8.09 -13.44 -37.20
N LEU A 220 7.85 -13.61 -35.89
CA LEU A 220 8.90 -13.78 -34.90
C LEU A 220 9.73 -15.06 -35.13
N ILE A 221 9.08 -16.16 -35.53
CA ILE A 221 9.75 -17.43 -35.84
C ILE A 221 10.62 -17.32 -37.08
N THR A 222 10.12 -16.68 -38.15
CA THR A 222 10.87 -16.47 -39.39
C THR A 222 12.06 -15.53 -39.22
N GLU A 223 11.92 -14.47 -38.41
CA GLU A 223 13.03 -13.54 -38.10
C GLU A 223 14.19 -14.24 -37.36
N ASN A 224 13.92 -15.31 -36.62
CA ASN A 224 14.90 -16.04 -35.82
C ASN A 224 15.28 -17.42 -36.37
N ASP A 225 14.80 -17.79 -37.57
CA ASP A 225 15.04 -19.09 -38.23
C ASP A 225 14.66 -20.33 -37.38
N TRP A 226 13.59 -20.24 -36.57
CA TRP A 226 13.15 -21.35 -35.72
C TRP A 226 12.14 -22.26 -36.40
N MET A 227 12.56 -22.94 -37.46
CA MET A 227 11.67 -23.82 -38.23
C MET A 227 11.16 -25.07 -37.48
N ASP A 228 11.66 -25.33 -36.27
CA ASP A 228 11.28 -26.48 -35.44
C ASP A 228 10.12 -26.18 -34.44
N LEU A 229 9.59 -24.95 -34.44
CA LEU A 229 8.58 -24.41 -33.51
C LEU A 229 7.24 -24.19 -34.22
#